data_AF-A0A6I5ZT24-F1
#
_entry.id   AF-A0A6I5ZT24-F1
#
_cell.length_a   1.000
_cell.length_b   1.000
_cell.length_c   1.000
_cell.angle_alpha   90.00
_cell.angle_beta   90.00
_cell.angle_gamma   90.00
#
_symmetry.space_group_name_H-M   'P 1'
#
loop_
_entity.id
_entity.type
_entity.pdbx_description
1 polymer ?
#
loop_
_entity_poly.entity_id
_entity_poly.type
_entity_poly.pdbx_seq_one_letter_code
_entity_poly.pdbx_strand_id
1 'polypeptide(L)' 'MAYCKECRFFFPIPQDADDYEPGKGDCVREEQDDKGKYWLAKPVMGEQDAGKCGFFIKRIGG' A
#
# COMPACT_ATOMS: atom_id res chain seq x y z
N MET A 1 5.66 -5.70 15.34
CA MET A 1 5.06 -6.26 14.11
C MET A 1 4.76 -5.08 13.20
N ALA A 2 5.11 -5.13 11.92
CA ALA A 2 4.86 -4.05 10.99
C ALA A 2 3.62 -4.39 10.17
N TYR A 3 2.70 -3.44 10.00
CA TYR A 3 1.46 -3.64 9.25
C TYR A 3 1.44 -2.82 7.97
N CYS A 4 0.71 -3.28 6.96
CA CYS A 4 0.55 -2.52 5.70
C CYS A 4 0.08 -1.07 5.94
N LYS A 5 -0.84 -0.83 6.88
CA LYS A 5 -1.33 0.52 7.23
C LYS A 5 -0.27 1.48 7.75
N GLU A 6 0.85 0.96 8.24
CA GLU A 6 1.99 1.76 8.72
C GLU A 6 3.01 2.06 7.61
N CYS A 7 2.85 1.46 6.43
CA CYS A 7 3.72 1.68 5.29
C CYS A 7 3.35 2.99 4.57
N ARG A 8 4.35 3.75 4.12
CA ARG A 8 4.14 4.99 3.37
C ARG A 8 3.39 4.77 2.05
N PHE A 9 3.51 3.56 1.48
CA PHE A 9 2.92 3.15 0.21
C PHE A 9 1.48 2.66 0.34
N PHE A 10 0.92 2.61 1.55
CA PHE A 10 -0.47 2.21 1.77
C PHE A 10 -1.41 3.41 1.67
N PHE A 11 -2.40 3.32 0.80
CA PHE A 11 -3.43 4.32 0.59
C PHE A 11 -4.80 3.70 0.90
N PRO A 12 -5.52 4.13 1.96
CA PRO A 12 -6.81 3.55 2.30
C PRO A 12 -7.84 3.80 1.19
N ILE A 13 -8.70 2.80 0.92
CA ILE A 13 -9.80 2.96 -0.03
C ILE A 13 -10.84 3.93 0.56
N PRO A 14 -11.29 4.96 -0.18
CA PRO A 14 -12.35 5.87 0.25
C PRO A 14 -13.66 5.13 0.56
N GLN A 15 -14.43 5.59 1.55
CA GLN A 15 -15.68 4.92 1.97
C GLN A 15 -16.78 4.94 0.91
N ASP A 16 -16.71 5.88 -0.03
CA ASP A 16 -17.62 6.08 -1.14
C ASP A 16 -17.16 5.38 -2.43
N ALA A 17 -16.03 4.67 -2.42
CA ALA A 17 -15.58 3.88 -3.55
C ALA A 17 -16.34 2.55 -3.64
N ASP A 18 -16.60 2.08 -4.86
CA ASP A 18 -17.33 0.85 -5.13
C ASP A 18 -16.68 -0.40 -4.50
N ASP A 19 -15.35 -0.36 -4.31
CA ASP A 19 -14.57 -1.47 -3.79
C ASP A 19 -14.15 -1.26 -2.31
N TYR A 20 -14.80 -0.35 -1.60
CA TYR A 20 -14.53 -0.09 -0.19
C TYR A 20 -14.82 -1.31 0.70
N GLU A 21 -13.85 -1.65 1.53
CA GLU A 21 -14.00 -2.53 2.68
C GLU A 21 -13.27 -1.91 3.89
N PRO A 22 -13.78 -2.05 5.14
CA PRO A 22 -13.13 -1.50 6.31
C PRO A 22 -11.67 -1.96 6.45
N GLY A 23 -10.73 -1.01 6.44
CA GLY A 23 -9.30 -1.28 6.56
C GLY A 23 -8.61 -1.72 5.27
N LYS A 24 -9.32 -1.81 4.14
CA LYS A 24 -8.71 -2.06 2.82
C LYS A 24 -7.99 -0.82 2.30
N GLY A 25 -6.92 -1.05 1.56
CA GLY A 25 -6.16 0.00 0.88
C GLY A 25 -5.31 -0.57 -0.25
N ASP A 26 -4.71 0.32 -1.02
CA ASP A 26 -3.77 -0.02 -2.08
C ASP A 26 -2.33 0.14 -1.61
N CYS A 27 -1.51 -0.87 -1.88
CA CYS A 27 -0.06 -0.78 -1.84
C CYS A 27 0.41 -0.26 -3.20
N VAL A 28 0.67 1.05 -3.25
CA VAL A 28 1.05 1.76 -4.49
C VAL A 28 2.56 1.93 -4.56
N ARG A 29 3.19 1.41 -5.62
CA ARG A 29 4.64 1.47 -5.82
C ARG A 29 4.98 1.91 -7.25
N GLU A 30 5.94 2.82 -7.38
CA GLU A 30 6.57 3.15 -8.65
C GLU A 30 7.63 2.10 -8.97
N GLU A 31 7.66 1.65 -10.22
CA GLU A 31 8.65 0.74 -10.77
C GLU A 31 9.16 1.32 -12.10
N GLN A 32 10.33 0.85 -12.54
CA GLN A 32 10.91 1.27 -13.81
C GLN A 32 11.62 0.09 -14.48
N ASP A 33 11.37 -0.10 -15.77
CA ASP A 33 12.05 -1.07 -16.62
C ASP A 33 12.75 -0.39 -17.82
N ASP A 34 13.17 -1.18 -18.82
CA ASP A 34 13.80 -0.69 -20.04
C ASP A 34 12.84 0.10 -20.95
N LYS A 35 11.52 0.00 -20.74
CA LYS A 35 10.48 0.70 -21.51
C LYS A 35 10.10 2.02 -20.85
N GLY A 36 10.06 2.08 -19.53
CA GLY A 36 9.75 3.31 -18.81
C GLY A 36 9.31 3.09 -17.38
N LYS A 37 8.73 4.15 -16.81
CA LYS A 37 8.16 4.15 -15.45
C LYS A 37 6.70 3.74 -15.48
N TYR A 38 6.29 2.99 -14.45
CA TYR A 38 4.90 2.60 -14.24
C TYR A 38 4.60 2.49 -12.75
N TRP A 39 3.31 2.38 -12.40
CA TRP A 39 2.86 2.20 -11.03
C TRP A 39 2.07 0.90 -10.90
N LEU A 40 2.34 0.18 -9.80
CA LEU A 40 1.56 -0.97 -9.38
C LEU A 40 0.66 -0.54 -8.21
N ALA A 41 -0.64 -0.80 -8.31
CA ALA A 41 -1.60 -0.64 -7.23
C ALA A 41 -2.14 -2.02 -6.84
N LYS A 42 -1.65 -2.58 -5.74
CA LYS A 42 -2.08 -3.89 -5.25
C LYS A 42 -3.04 -3.71 -4.06
N PRO A 43 -4.27 -4.23 -4.11
CA PRO A 43 -5.16 -4.20 -2.96
C PRO A 43 -4.60 -5.07 -1.82
N VAL A 44 -4.61 -4.53 -0.60
CA VAL A 44 -4.14 -5.18 0.63
C VAL A 44 -5.02 -4.78 1.81
N MET A 45 -5.04 -5.61 2.84
CA MET A 45 -5.62 -5.22 4.13
C MET A 45 -4.60 -4.44 4.95
N GLY A 46 -5.03 -3.35 5.59
CA GLY A 46 -4.17 -2.52 6.41
C GLY A 46 -3.53 -3.28 7.58
N GLU A 47 -4.18 -4.32 8.09
CA GLU A 47 -3.69 -5.17 9.17
C GLU A 47 -2.88 -6.38 8.70
N GLN A 48 -2.66 -6.51 7.39
CA GLN A 48 -1.81 -7.56 6.85
C GLN A 48 -0.36 -7.35 7.35
N ASP A 49 0.28 -8.44 7.77
CA ASP A 49 1.67 -8.43 8.22
C ASP A 49 2.61 -8.00 7.07
N ALA A 50 3.37 -6.95 7.33
CA ALA A 50 4.37 -6.38 6.44
C ALA A 50 5.81 -6.65 6.92
N GLY A 51 6.00 -7.44 7.99
CA GLY A 51 7.32 -7.72 8.56
C GLY A 51 8.32 -8.39 7.61
N LYS A 52 7.82 -9.05 6.55
CA LYS A 52 8.63 -9.68 5.48
C LYS A 52 8.53 -8.96 4.14
N CYS A 53 7.88 -7.80 4.08
CA CYS A 53 7.70 -7.06 2.83
C CYS A 53 8.98 -6.28 2.50
N GLY A 54 9.65 -6.64 1.40
CA GLY A 54 10.88 -5.97 0.95
C GLY A 54 10.72 -4.50 0.55
N PHE A 55 9.48 -4.03 0.40
CA PHE A 55 9.15 -2.64 0.04
C PHE A 55 8.60 -1.84 1.22
N PHE A 56 8.55 -2.42 2.42
CA PHE A 56 8.02 -1.72 3.57
C PHE A 56 8.91 -0.53 3.94
N ILE A 57 8.30 0.66 3.95
CA ILE A 57 8.92 1.87 4.49
C ILE A 57 7.92 2.49 5.45
N LYS A 58 8.28 2.55 6.73
CA LYS A 58 7.41 3.13 7.75
C LYS A 58 7.09 4.58 7.41
N ARG A 59 5.82 4.97 7.48
CA ARG A 59 5.39 6.37 7.34
C ARG A 59 6.00 7.19 8.49
N ILE A 60 6.72 8.26 8.17
CA ILE A 60 7.30 9.19 9.15
C ILE A 60 6.46 10.46 9.12
N GLY A 61 5.78 10.77 10.22
CA GLY A 61 4.94 11.96 10.38
C GLY A 61 3.51 11.77 9.86
N GLY A 62 2.54 12.11 10.71
CA GLY A 62 1.13 12.30 10.42
C GLY A 62 0.67 13.56 11.15
#